data_AF-A0A382QQK7-F1
#
_entry.id   AF-A0A382QQK7-F1
#
_cell.length_a   1.000
_cell.length_b   1.000
_cell.length_c   1.000
_cell.angle_alpha   90.00
_cell.angle_beta   90.00
_cell.angle_gamma   90.00
#
_symmetry.space_group_name_H-M   'P 1'
#
loop_
_entity.id
_entity.type
_entity.pdbx_description
1 polymer ?
#
loop_
_entity_poly.entity_id
_entity_poly.type
_entity_poly.pdbx_seq_one_letter_code
_entity_poly.pdbx_strand_id
1 'polypeptide(L)'
;MNPLVKVKEAFQNGTLPEKEYSLIVKRFPIIISGINRIEKASNVNFPIAYVEPSVIVSSSNSNSFEFGILFARTIPVITKNILQIVIQISAPLVAYGLKGTIHAVLAHEFLHYLELIRKITKMDLLSDEISTSIFENVYTDSERLFEPRAVFSDKTLLSHITKKFPSGFRDYKLEDKVIKYWIEK
;
A
#
# COMPACT_ATOMS: atom_id res chain seq x y z
N MET A 1 -3.32 -3.82 17.74
CA MET A 1 -1.89 -3.46 17.51
C MET A 1 -1.83 -1.99 17.14
N ASN A 2 -0.88 -1.21 17.67
CA ASN A 2 -0.72 0.20 17.29
C ASN A 2 -0.06 0.27 15.89
N PRO A 3 -0.72 0.82 14.85
CA PRO A 3 -0.18 0.83 13.48
C PRO A 3 1.10 1.65 13.30
N LEU A 4 1.43 2.53 14.26
CA LEU A 4 2.60 3.41 14.22
C LEU A 4 3.78 2.92 15.06
N VAL A 5 3.77 1.68 15.58
CA VAL A 5 4.87 1.16 16.43
C VAL A 5 6.24 1.32 15.75
N LYS A 6 6.38 0.84 14.51
CA LYS A 6 7.64 0.95 13.76
C LYS A 6 8.08 2.40 13.52
N VAL A 7 7.12 3.30 13.29
CA VAL A 7 7.40 4.74 13.11
C VAL A 7 7.93 5.35 14.41
N LYS A 8 7.37 4.97 15.56
CA LYS A 8 7.85 5.41 16.88
C LYS A 8 9.25 4.87 17.17
N GLU A 9 9.49 3.59 16.89
CA GLU A 9 10.80 2.96 17.06
C GLU A 9 11.87 3.62 16.19
N ALA A 10 11.56 3.90 14.91
CA ALA A 10 12.49 4.59 14.01
C ALA A 10 12.83 6.01 14.50
N PHE A 11 11.85 6.74 15.05
CA PHE A 11 12.10 8.04 15.66
C PHE A 11 12.99 7.92 16.92
N GLN A 12 12.70 6.96 17.79
CA GLN A 12 13.47 6.71 19.01
C GLN A 12 14.92 6.28 18.71
N ASN A 13 15.12 5.52 17.63
CA ASN A 13 16.44 5.05 17.19
C ASN A 13 17.19 6.10 16.33
N GLY A 14 16.62 7.29 16.11
CA GLY A 14 17.26 8.36 15.36
C GLY A 14 17.31 8.16 13.83
N THR A 15 16.68 7.12 13.29
CA THR A 15 16.65 6.87 11.83
C THR A 15 15.56 7.67 11.12
N LEU A 16 14.53 8.11 11.85
CA LEU A 16 13.47 8.98 11.33
C LEU A 16 13.55 10.35 12.00
N PRO A 17 13.77 11.45 11.25
CA PRO A 17 13.88 12.77 11.88
C PRO A 17 12.54 13.31 12.38
N GLU A 18 12.58 14.21 13.36
CA GLU A 18 11.40 14.69 14.08
C GLU A 18 10.35 15.34 13.18
N LYS A 19 10.80 16.06 12.14
CA LYS A 19 9.93 16.73 11.17
C LYS A 19 9.06 15.70 10.43
N GLU A 20 9.67 14.63 9.94
CA GLU A 20 8.96 13.55 9.24
C GLU A 20 8.07 12.76 10.20
N TYR A 21 8.57 12.41 11.40
CA TYR A 21 7.77 11.75 12.44
C TYR A 21 6.49 12.53 12.77
N SER A 22 6.63 13.82 13.08
CA SER A 22 5.51 14.71 13.41
C SER A 22 4.51 14.82 12.27
N LEU A 23 4.99 14.89 11.03
CA LEU A 23 4.15 14.94 9.85
C LEU A 23 3.35 13.64 9.66
N ILE A 24 3.99 12.47 9.85
CA ILE A 24 3.33 11.16 9.75
C ILE A 24 2.23 11.04 10.80
N VAL A 25 2.55 11.34 12.07
CA VAL A 25 1.57 11.28 13.19
C VAL A 25 0.39 12.22 12.93
N LYS A 26 0.65 13.46 12.51
CA LYS A 26 -0.38 14.45 12.17
C LYS A 26 -1.31 13.99 11.05
N ARG A 27 -0.77 13.29 10.05
CA ARG A 27 -1.52 12.87 8.86
C ARG A 27 -2.12 11.47 8.96
N PHE A 28 -1.70 10.68 9.94
CA PHE A 28 -2.22 9.32 10.16
C PHE A 28 -3.75 9.22 10.26
N PRO A 29 -4.50 10.20 10.80
CA PRO A 29 -5.97 10.18 10.76
C PRO A 29 -6.58 10.07 9.35
N ILE A 30 -5.85 10.47 8.30
CA ILE A 30 -6.28 10.29 6.90
C ILE A 30 -6.33 8.80 6.52
N ILE A 31 -5.38 8.00 7.04
CA ILE A 31 -5.33 6.54 6.86
C ILE A 31 -6.54 5.90 7.55
N ILE A 32 -6.78 6.23 8.81
CA ILE A 32 -7.93 5.73 9.57
C ILE A 32 -9.26 6.08 8.86
N SER A 33 -9.38 7.33 8.38
CA SER A 33 -10.55 7.73 7.59
C SER A 33 -10.68 6.95 6.28
N GLY A 34 -9.57 6.55 5.65
CA GLY A 34 -9.57 5.74 4.43
C GLY A 34 -10.02 4.31 4.71
N ILE A 35 -9.47 3.69 5.75
CA ILE A 35 -9.85 2.35 6.23
C ILE A 35 -11.35 2.30 6.54
N ASN A 36 -11.84 3.20 7.40
CA ASN A 36 -13.26 3.24 7.78
C ASN A 36 -14.18 3.44 6.57
N ARG A 37 -13.71 4.15 5.54
CA ARG A 37 -14.46 4.36 4.31
C ARG A 37 -14.52 3.08 3.48
N ILE A 38 -13.41 2.37 3.37
CA ILE A 38 -13.32 1.09 2.65
C ILE A 38 -14.22 0.06 3.32
N GLU A 39 -14.15 -0.09 4.64
CA GLU A 39 -14.99 -1.03 5.40
C GLU A 39 -16.48 -0.74 5.22
N LYS A 40 -16.88 0.53 5.27
CA LYS A 40 -18.27 0.93 5.00
C LYS A 40 -18.68 0.64 3.55
N ALA A 41 -17.78 0.86 2.60
CA ALA A 41 -18.07 0.68 1.18
C ALA A 41 -18.16 -0.79 0.77
N SER A 42 -17.41 -1.68 1.43
CA SER A 42 -17.33 -3.12 1.14
C SER A 42 -18.15 -4.00 2.10
N ASN A 43 -18.56 -3.46 3.25
CA ASN A 43 -19.15 -4.22 4.35
C ASN A 43 -18.26 -5.38 4.87
N VAL A 44 -16.94 -5.21 4.74
CA VAL A 44 -15.92 -6.19 5.16
C VAL A 44 -14.85 -5.45 5.95
N ASN A 45 -14.40 -6.04 7.07
CA ASN A 45 -13.34 -5.46 7.89
C ASN A 45 -12.02 -5.37 7.11
N PHE A 46 -11.32 -4.27 7.29
CA PHE A 46 -10.00 -4.06 6.69
C PHE A 46 -8.99 -4.97 7.40
N PRO A 47 -8.04 -5.60 6.68
CA PRO A 47 -7.01 -6.41 7.33
C PRO A 47 -6.13 -5.52 8.23
N ILE A 48 -5.34 -6.16 9.09
CA ILE A 48 -4.39 -5.42 9.93
C ILE A 48 -3.47 -4.60 9.02
N ALA A 49 -3.25 -3.33 9.38
CA ALA A 49 -2.37 -2.44 8.65
C ALA A 49 -1.38 -1.74 9.59
N TYR A 50 -0.18 -1.45 9.09
CA TYR A 50 0.84 -0.70 9.80
C TYR A 50 1.62 0.22 8.87
N VAL A 51 2.25 1.25 9.45
CA VAL A 51 3.11 2.18 8.73
C VAL A 51 4.56 1.75 8.87
N GLU A 52 5.21 1.53 7.73
CA GLU A 52 6.62 1.22 7.62
C GLU A 52 7.42 2.52 7.46
N PRO A 53 8.40 2.83 8.33
CA PRO A 53 9.23 4.04 8.27
C PRO A 53 10.27 4.00 7.14
N SER A 54 9.96 3.33 6.03
CA SER A 54 10.81 3.22 4.85
C SER A 54 9.94 3.14 3.59
N VAL A 55 10.59 3.20 2.44
CA VAL A 55 9.95 2.98 1.14
C VAL A 55 10.82 2.05 0.31
N ILE A 56 10.18 1.16 -0.44
CA ILE A 56 10.88 0.24 -1.33
C ILE A 56 10.98 0.90 -2.70
N VAL A 57 12.18 0.92 -3.25
CA VAL A 57 12.48 1.40 -4.58
C VAL A 57 12.94 0.22 -5.42
N SER A 58 12.33 0.03 -6.58
CA SER A 58 12.73 -0.99 -7.55
C SER A 58 13.39 -0.33 -8.77
N SER A 59 14.48 -0.89 -9.27
CA SER A 59 15.15 -0.46 -10.50
C SER A 59 15.00 -1.52 -11.59
N SER A 60 14.61 -1.13 -12.81
CA SER A 60 14.53 -2.06 -13.94
C SER A 60 15.91 -2.50 -14.47
N ASN A 61 16.97 -1.74 -14.19
CA ASN A 61 18.37 -2.08 -14.46
C ASN A 61 19.30 -1.13 -13.68
N SER A 62 20.54 -1.54 -13.41
CA SER A 62 21.54 -0.67 -12.72
C SER A 62 21.91 0.60 -13.49
N ASN A 63 21.58 0.66 -14.79
CA ASN A 63 21.86 1.77 -15.70
C ASN A 63 20.61 2.50 -16.23
N SER A 64 19.39 2.13 -15.79
CA SER A 64 18.17 2.86 -16.15
C SER A 64 17.70 3.72 -14.96
N PHE A 65 17.42 4.99 -15.22
CA PHE A 65 16.83 5.92 -14.23
C PHE A 65 15.32 5.69 -14.01
N GLU A 66 14.78 4.58 -14.52
CA GLU A 66 13.38 4.19 -14.30
C GLU A 66 13.27 3.42 -12.98
N PHE A 67 13.02 4.17 -11.91
CA PHE A 67 12.76 3.61 -10.58
C PHE A 67 11.26 3.63 -10.29
N GLY A 68 10.75 2.53 -9.74
CA GLY A 68 9.38 2.40 -9.22
C GLY A 68 9.37 2.56 -7.69
N ILE A 69 8.43 3.35 -7.16
CA ILE A 69 8.26 3.53 -5.71
C ILE A 69 7.04 2.72 -5.25
N LEU A 70 7.26 1.76 -4.35
CA LEU A 70 6.18 0.95 -3.78
C LEU A 70 5.64 1.62 -2.50
N PHE A 71 4.43 2.17 -2.60
CA PHE A 71 3.81 2.94 -1.51
C PHE A 71 3.02 2.12 -0.50
N ALA A 72 2.53 0.96 -0.90
CA ALA A 72 1.91 -0.01 -0.01
C ALA A 72 2.06 -1.41 -0.61
N ARG A 73 1.85 -2.43 0.22
CA ARG A 73 1.75 -3.82 -0.25
C ARG A 73 0.97 -4.68 0.72
N THR A 74 0.30 -5.68 0.16
CA THR A 74 -0.41 -6.73 0.90
C THR A 74 0.50 -7.94 1.05
N ILE A 75 0.84 -8.29 2.29
CA ILE A 75 1.82 -9.35 2.60
C ILE A 75 1.22 -10.44 3.50
N PRO A 76 1.34 -11.72 3.12
CA PRO A 76 1.10 -12.83 4.04
C PRO A 76 2.28 -12.93 5.03
N VAL A 77 1.96 -13.05 6.32
CA VAL A 77 2.92 -13.25 7.40
C VAL A 77 2.48 -14.42 8.27
N ILE A 78 3.43 -15.26 8.70
CA ILE A 78 3.16 -16.34 9.64
C ILE A 78 3.60 -15.87 11.02
N THR A 79 2.65 -15.76 11.94
CA THR A 79 2.92 -15.41 13.34
C THR A 79 2.32 -16.49 14.23
N LYS A 80 3.14 -17.13 15.08
CA LYS A 80 2.69 -18.23 15.98
C LYS A 80 1.94 -19.34 15.23
N ASN A 81 2.46 -19.76 14.07
CA ASN A 81 1.86 -20.76 13.18
C ASN A 81 0.47 -20.39 12.59
N ILE A 82 0.05 -19.13 12.71
CA ILE A 82 -1.17 -18.61 12.08
C ILE A 82 -0.77 -17.73 10.89
N LEU A 83 -1.31 -18.04 9.71
CA LEU A 83 -1.22 -17.18 8.55
C LEU A 83 -2.09 -15.94 8.75
N GLN A 84 -1.49 -14.77 8.64
CA GLN A 84 -2.17 -13.48 8.69
C GLN A 84 -1.83 -12.70 7.43
N ILE A 85 -2.78 -11.96 6.88
CA ILE A 85 -2.51 -11.05 5.76
C ILE A 85 -2.55 -9.63 6.31
N VAL A 86 -1.50 -8.86 6.00
CA VAL A 86 -1.27 -7.53 6.56
C VAL A 86 -1.01 -6.55 5.42
N ILE A 87 -1.55 -5.34 5.52
CA ILE A 87 -1.24 -4.26 4.58
C ILE A 87 -0.14 -3.38 5.20
N GLN A 88 1.03 -3.36 4.56
CA GLN A 88 2.13 -2.47 4.88
C GLN A 88 1.96 -1.16 4.10
N ILE A 89 1.97 -0.03 4.79
CA ILE A 89 1.83 1.31 4.19
C ILE A 89 3.15 2.05 4.38
N SER A 90 3.73 2.63 3.33
CA SER A 90 4.97 3.39 3.48
C SER A 90 4.73 4.73 4.19
N ALA A 91 5.64 5.10 5.08
CA ALA A 91 5.60 6.40 5.75
C ALA A 91 5.57 7.59 4.78
N PRO A 92 6.29 7.58 3.64
CA PRO A 92 6.21 8.66 2.65
C PRO A 92 4.81 8.84 2.04
N LEU A 93 4.06 7.75 1.83
CA LEU A 93 2.65 7.85 1.40
C LEU A 93 1.82 8.63 2.43
N VAL A 94 2.00 8.33 3.72
CA VAL A 94 1.29 9.02 4.81
C VAL A 94 1.71 10.49 4.90
N ALA A 95 3.01 10.76 4.79
CA ALA A 95 3.59 12.09 4.96
C ALA A 95 3.23 13.04 3.80
N TYR A 96 3.24 12.56 2.56
CA TYR A 96 3.18 13.41 1.37
C TYR A 96 1.97 13.17 0.47
N GLY A 97 1.35 11.99 0.55
CA GLY A 97 0.22 11.59 -0.30
C GLY A 97 -1.03 12.43 -0.08
N LEU A 98 -1.71 12.85 -1.14
CA LEU A 98 -3.00 13.52 -1.02
C LEU A 98 -4.06 12.56 -0.45
N LYS A 99 -5.10 13.08 0.21
CA LYS A 99 -6.18 12.26 0.79
C LYS A 99 -6.78 11.27 -0.23
N GLY A 100 -7.07 11.75 -1.44
CA GLY A 100 -7.59 10.89 -2.52
C GLY A 100 -6.60 9.80 -2.94
N THR A 101 -5.31 10.14 -3.05
CA THR A 101 -4.24 9.19 -3.37
C THR A 101 -4.10 8.11 -2.29
N ILE A 102 -4.06 8.50 -1.01
CA ILE A 102 -4.00 7.57 0.12
C ILE A 102 -5.20 6.62 0.09
N HIS A 103 -6.41 7.15 -0.10
CA HIS A 103 -7.62 6.34 -0.14
C HIS A 103 -7.63 5.37 -1.32
N ALA A 104 -7.14 5.80 -2.49
CA ALA A 104 -7.02 4.95 -3.67
C ALA A 104 -6.04 3.79 -3.43
N VAL A 105 -4.86 4.07 -2.89
CA VAL A 105 -3.84 3.04 -2.59
C VAL A 105 -4.37 2.05 -1.56
N LEU A 106 -4.98 2.52 -0.47
CA LEU A 106 -5.57 1.61 0.53
C LEU A 106 -6.65 0.70 -0.05
N ALA A 107 -7.49 1.22 -0.93
CA ALA A 107 -8.54 0.43 -1.55
C ALA A 107 -7.99 -0.56 -2.59
N HIS A 108 -6.92 -0.20 -3.30
CA HIS A 108 -6.22 -1.11 -4.19
C HIS A 108 -5.60 -2.29 -3.42
N GLU A 109 -4.88 -2.03 -2.33
CA GLU A 109 -4.36 -3.08 -1.45
C GLU A 109 -5.45 -3.94 -0.83
N PHE A 110 -6.61 -3.35 -0.53
CA PHE A 110 -7.76 -4.14 -0.06
C PHE A 110 -8.27 -5.13 -1.11
N LEU A 111 -8.22 -4.79 -2.40
CA LEU A 111 -8.57 -5.74 -3.46
C LEU A 111 -7.55 -6.89 -3.54
N HIS A 112 -6.25 -6.61 -3.39
CA HIS A 112 -5.22 -7.66 -3.27
C HIS A 112 -5.47 -8.58 -2.08
N TYR A 113 -5.87 -8.01 -0.93
CA TYR A 113 -6.23 -8.80 0.24
C TYR A 113 -7.38 -9.76 -0.05
N LEU A 114 -8.49 -9.28 -0.63
CA LEU A 114 -9.63 -10.13 -0.97
C LEU A 114 -9.24 -11.22 -1.97
N GLU A 115 -8.41 -10.87 -2.96
CA GLU A 115 -7.92 -11.82 -3.96
C GLU A 115 -7.05 -12.92 -3.33
N LEU A 116 -6.15 -12.56 -2.42
CA LEU A 116 -5.32 -13.53 -1.70
C LEU A 116 -6.18 -14.47 -0.84
N ILE A 117 -7.19 -13.94 -0.14
CA ILE A 117 -8.17 -14.75 0.61
C ILE A 117 -8.93 -15.71 -0.32
N ARG A 118 -9.37 -15.23 -1.50
CA ARG A 118 -10.05 -16.06 -2.50
C ARG A 118 -9.17 -17.23 -2.95
N LYS A 119 -7.91 -16.96 -3.28
CA LYS A 119 -6.93 -17.98 -3.70
C LYS A 119 -6.67 -19.02 -2.60
N ILE A 120 -6.45 -18.57 -1.37
CA ILE A 120 -6.24 -19.46 -0.21
C ILE A 120 -7.47 -20.35 0.00
N THR A 121 -8.67 -19.77 -0.01
CA THR A 121 -9.92 -20.50 0.25
C THR A 121 -10.21 -21.55 -0.81
N LYS A 122 -9.87 -21.29 -2.07
CA LYS A 122 -10.07 -22.22 -3.19
C LYS A 122 -8.97 -23.28 -3.33
N MET A 123 -7.91 -23.21 -2.51
CA MET A 123 -6.68 -24.00 -2.71
C MET A 123 -6.06 -23.82 -4.12
N ASP A 124 -6.32 -22.68 -4.77
CA ASP A 124 -5.78 -22.32 -6.10
C ASP A 124 -4.29 -21.91 -6.04
N LEU A 125 -3.61 -22.10 -4.89
CA LEU A 125 -2.19 -21.76 -4.70
C LEU A 125 -1.21 -22.82 -5.24
N LEU A 126 -1.70 -23.76 -6.06
CA LEU A 126 -0.84 -24.75 -6.71
C LEU A 126 -0.09 -24.09 -7.87
N SER A 127 1.14 -23.65 -7.56
CA SER A 127 2.20 -23.24 -8.49
C SER A 127 1.82 -22.17 -9.53
N ASP A 128 1.57 -20.94 -9.10
CA ASP A 128 1.91 -19.79 -9.95
C ASP A 128 3.44 -19.56 -9.80
N GLU A 129 4.13 -19.41 -10.93
CA GLU A 129 5.59 -19.25 -11.02
C GLU A 129 6.13 -18.20 -10.04
N ILE A 130 7.28 -18.46 -9.43
CA ILE A 130 7.98 -17.50 -8.57
C ILE A 130 8.49 -16.38 -9.48
N SER A 131 7.67 -15.35 -9.70
CA SER A 131 8.03 -14.18 -10.51
C SER A 131 9.20 -13.46 -9.84
N THR A 132 10.34 -13.44 -10.52
CA THR A 132 11.62 -12.98 -9.97
C THR A 132 11.74 -11.46 -9.88
N SER A 133 10.73 -10.70 -10.32
CA SER A 133 10.76 -9.23 -10.35
C SER A 133 9.52 -8.61 -9.70
N ILE A 134 9.74 -7.67 -8.78
CA ILE A 134 8.71 -6.84 -8.14
C ILE A 134 7.88 -6.08 -9.20
N PHE A 135 8.47 -5.77 -10.36
CA PHE A 135 7.78 -5.11 -11.47
C PHE A 135 6.84 -6.03 -12.25
N GLU A 136 7.15 -7.33 -12.36
CA GLU A 136 6.28 -8.27 -13.06
C GLU A 136 4.94 -8.37 -12.32
N ASN A 137 4.95 -8.50 -10.99
CA ASN A 137 3.73 -8.54 -10.18
C ASN A 137 2.85 -7.28 -10.34
N VAL A 138 3.42 -6.07 -10.32
CA VAL A 138 2.66 -4.82 -10.48
C VAL A 138 2.03 -4.68 -11.88
N TYR A 139 2.68 -5.22 -12.91
CA TYR A 139 2.19 -5.15 -14.31
C TYR A 139 1.22 -6.29 -14.67
N THR A 140 1.32 -7.48 -14.06
CA THR A 140 0.35 -8.59 -14.26
C THR A 140 -0.87 -8.53 -13.34
N ASP A 141 -0.89 -7.64 -12.34
CA ASP A 141 -1.93 -7.59 -11.30
C ASP A 141 -3.30 -7.09 -11.80
N SER A 142 -3.37 -6.37 -12.93
CA SER A 142 -4.64 -5.80 -13.41
C SER A 142 -5.64 -6.84 -13.94
N GLU A 143 -5.19 -7.99 -14.45
CA GLU A 143 -6.07 -8.98 -15.08
C GLU A 143 -6.72 -9.97 -14.10
N ARG A 144 -6.26 -10.02 -12.83
CA ARG A 144 -6.70 -11.02 -11.84
C ARG A 144 -7.36 -10.43 -10.58
N LEU A 145 -7.47 -9.11 -10.47
CA LEU A 145 -8.12 -8.46 -9.33
C LEU A 145 -9.64 -8.44 -9.45
N PHE A 146 -10.32 -8.38 -8.30
CA PHE A 146 -11.75 -8.07 -8.26
C PHE A 146 -12.01 -6.71 -8.92
N GLU A 147 -13.05 -6.66 -9.76
CA GLU A 147 -13.59 -5.41 -10.28
C GLU A 147 -13.97 -4.47 -9.11
N PRO A 148 -13.41 -3.24 -9.00
CA PRO A 148 -13.66 -2.37 -7.86
C PRO A 148 -15.15 -2.11 -7.61
N ARG A 149 -15.96 -2.07 -8.69
CA ARG A 149 -17.43 -1.87 -8.62
C ARG A 149 -18.19 -3.04 -7.99
N ALA A 150 -17.63 -4.24 -8.04
CA ALA A 150 -18.20 -5.41 -7.36
C ALA A 150 -17.92 -5.39 -5.85
N VAL A 151 -16.89 -4.65 -5.40
CA VAL A 151 -16.46 -4.61 -4.01
C VAL A 151 -16.92 -3.34 -3.29
N PHE A 152 -16.90 -2.18 -3.97
CA PHE A 152 -17.17 -0.90 -3.33
C PHE A 152 -18.46 -0.24 -3.82
N SER A 153 -19.30 0.16 -2.88
CA SER A 153 -20.50 0.98 -3.13
C SER A 153 -20.21 2.49 -3.23
N ASP A 154 -19.04 2.96 -2.77
CA ASP A 154 -18.67 4.38 -2.73
C ASP A 154 -18.18 4.89 -4.10
N LYS A 155 -19.00 5.72 -4.76
CA LYS A 155 -18.71 6.29 -6.09
C LYS A 155 -17.43 7.12 -6.17
N THR A 156 -17.09 7.85 -5.12
CA THR A 156 -15.88 8.69 -5.12
C THR A 156 -14.64 7.84 -4.91
N LEU A 157 -14.71 6.80 -4.07
CA LEU A 157 -13.63 5.83 -3.92
C LEU A 157 -13.37 5.10 -5.24
N LEU A 158 -14.45 4.63 -5.90
CA LEU A 158 -14.37 4.05 -7.25
C LEU A 158 -13.69 4.99 -8.24
N SER A 159 -14.08 6.27 -8.26
CA SER A 159 -13.45 7.25 -9.15
C SER A 159 -11.96 7.48 -8.83
N HIS A 160 -11.56 7.43 -7.57
CA HIS A 160 -10.16 7.59 -7.20
C HIS A 160 -9.33 6.39 -7.66
N ILE A 161 -9.83 5.18 -7.48
CA ILE A 161 -9.15 3.94 -7.93
C ILE A 161 -9.00 3.97 -9.45
N THR A 162 -10.10 4.18 -10.19
CA THR A 162 -10.07 4.11 -11.67
C THR A 162 -9.18 5.18 -12.30
N LYS A 163 -9.11 6.39 -11.71
CA LYS A 163 -8.23 7.46 -12.21
C LYS A 163 -6.76 7.26 -11.86
N LYS A 164 -6.46 6.61 -10.73
CA LYS A 164 -5.08 6.45 -10.22
C LYS A 164 -4.42 5.14 -10.64
N PHE A 165 -5.20 4.15 -11.06
CA PHE A 165 -4.74 2.81 -11.44
C PHE A 165 -5.21 2.35 -12.84
N PRO A 166 -5.10 3.15 -13.91
CA PRO A 166 -5.51 2.69 -15.24
C PRO A 166 -4.64 1.55 -15.79
N SER A 167 -3.36 1.47 -15.39
CA SER A 167 -2.39 0.44 -15.82
C SER A 167 -1.29 0.24 -14.77
N GLY A 168 -1.65 0.42 -13.49
CA GLY A 168 -0.72 0.58 -12.36
C GLY A 168 -0.80 1.97 -11.73
N PHE A 169 -0.31 2.09 -10.49
CA PHE A 169 -0.30 3.35 -9.75
C PHE A 169 0.71 4.35 -10.35
N ARG A 170 0.26 5.56 -10.69
CA ARG A 170 1.17 6.69 -10.98
C ARG A 170 0.69 7.97 -10.32
N ASP A 171 1.56 8.58 -9.52
CA ASP A 171 1.33 9.90 -8.94
C ASP A 171 2.65 10.68 -8.91
N TYR A 172 3.05 11.22 -10.07
CA TYR A 172 4.31 11.95 -10.25
C TYR A 172 4.56 13.03 -9.19
N LYS A 173 3.50 13.73 -8.74
CA LYS A 173 3.64 14.76 -7.69
C LYS A 173 3.96 14.16 -6.32
N LEU A 174 3.48 12.96 -6.03
CA LEU A 174 3.86 12.23 -4.81
C LEU A 174 5.28 11.69 -4.96
N GLU A 175 5.58 11.06 -6.09
CA GLU A 175 6.90 10.51 -6.41
C GLU A 175 7.99 11.59 -6.29
N ASP A 176 7.82 12.75 -6.92
CA ASP A 176 8.74 13.90 -6.83
C ASP A 176 8.99 14.34 -5.39
N LYS A 177 7.93 14.38 -4.55
CA LYS A 177 8.08 14.74 -3.14
C LYS A 177 8.85 13.69 -2.36
N VAL A 178 8.62 12.42 -2.66
CA VAL A 178 9.29 11.32 -1.97
C VAL A 178 10.77 11.30 -2.35
N ILE A 179 11.08 11.46 -3.64
CA ILE A 179 12.46 11.57 -4.13
C ILE A 179 13.16 12.73 -3.40
N LYS A 180 12.60 13.93 -3.51
CA LYS A 180 13.21 15.16 -2.98
C LYS A 180 13.34 15.20 -1.45
N TYR A 181 12.31 14.75 -0.72
CA TYR A 181 12.23 14.95 0.73
C TYR A 181 12.53 13.70 1.56
N TRP A 182 12.58 12.52 0.93
CA TRP A 182 12.81 11.25 1.62
C TRP A 182 14.03 10.49 1.11
N ILE A 183 14.27 10.44 -0.21
CA ILE A 183 15.33 9.62 -0.81
C ILE A 183 16.64 10.40 -0.95
N GLU A 184 16.62 11.58 -1.57
CA GLU A 184 17.81 12.41 -1.85
C GLU A 184 18.28 13.23 -0.63
N LYS A 185 17.81 12.87 0.56
CA LYS A 185 18.06 13.62 1.80
C LYS A 185 19.49 13.44 2.32
#